data_AF-A0A946BIC1-F1
#
_entry.id   AF-A0A946BIC1-F1
#
_cell.length_a   1.000
_cell.length_b   1.000
_cell.length_c   1.000
_cell.angle_alpha   90.00
_cell.angle_beta   90.00
_cell.angle_gamma   90.00
#
_symmetry.space_group_name_H-M   'P 1'
#
loop_
_entity.id
_entity.type
_entity.pdbx_description
1 polymer ?
#
loop_
_entity_poly.entity_id
_entity_poly.type
_entity_poly.pdbx_seq_one_letter_code
_entity_poly.pdbx_strand_id
1 'polypeptide(L)'
;MFEKKFSLHDRLNAKDFELIFESIMKHSKDGLFVVDSTGMVVMVNRATEEMFDFKSSQVLGRNVKDLVDEGFYEPSVSALVIKQKKAISLIQTTRNKKKILSTGIPIFNTHDEILFVLVNDRDISHINRLAETLDIEDIQQENLRMDFSDLGLAANHFESMVIKSPAMEKIIRTAIRASKYDVPLLITGRSGVGKSMIAKLTHQLSDRRHFPFADLNCGSITASLIESELFGHESGAFTGASQKGKKGLFEIADKGTLFLDEIGEIPLPAQAKLLK
;
A
#
# COMPACT_ATOMS: atom_id res chain seq x y z
N MET A 1 -28.60 12.16 22.53
CA MET A 1 -29.03 10.79 22.87
C MET A 1 -27.97 9.87 22.28
N PHE A 2 -27.01 9.44 23.11
CA PHE A 2 -25.75 8.86 22.64
C PHE A 2 -25.94 7.47 22.01
N GLU A 3 -25.18 7.24 20.95
CA GLU A 3 -25.09 6.04 20.13
C GLU A 3 -24.91 4.77 20.98
N LYS A 4 -25.76 3.77 20.77
CA LYS A 4 -25.47 2.40 21.19
C LYS A 4 -24.19 1.97 20.47
N LYS A 5 -23.11 1.76 21.22
CA LYS A 5 -21.90 1.07 20.73
C LYS A 5 -22.33 -0.27 20.15
N PHE A 6 -22.24 -0.42 18.83
CA PHE A 6 -22.45 -1.68 18.13
C PHE A 6 -21.28 -2.61 18.44
N SER A 7 -21.45 -3.56 19.37
CA SER A 7 -20.46 -4.60 19.65
C SER A 7 -20.83 -5.88 18.89
N LEU A 8 -19.91 -6.40 18.07
CA LEU A 8 -20.05 -7.68 17.37
C LEU A 8 -20.34 -8.85 18.33
N HIS A 9 -19.83 -8.77 19.56
CA HIS A 9 -20.02 -9.79 20.61
C HIS A 9 -21.48 -9.92 21.07
N ASP A 10 -22.31 -8.91 20.85
CA ASP A 10 -23.73 -8.96 21.24
C ASP A 10 -24.60 -9.71 20.21
N ARG A 11 -24.06 -9.99 19.01
CA ARG A 11 -24.80 -10.61 17.89
C ARG A 11 -24.27 -11.96 17.47
N LEU A 12 -22.99 -12.22 17.70
CA LEU A 12 -22.32 -13.43 17.25
C LEU A 12 -22.00 -14.31 18.45
N ASN A 13 -22.42 -15.56 18.37
CA ASN A 13 -22.01 -16.58 19.34
C ASN A 13 -20.66 -17.19 18.93
N ALA A 14 -20.10 -18.04 19.79
CA ALA A 14 -18.80 -18.67 19.54
C ALA A 14 -18.74 -19.46 18.20
N LYS A 15 -19.83 -20.13 17.82
CA LYS A 15 -19.89 -20.86 16.53
C LYS A 15 -19.91 -19.92 15.35
N ASP A 16 -20.54 -18.75 15.46
CA ASP A 16 -20.55 -17.77 14.38
C ASP A 16 -19.13 -17.23 14.15
N PHE A 17 -18.37 -16.98 15.23
CA PHE A 17 -16.96 -16.59 15.12
C PHE A 17 -16.10 -17.68 14.47
N GLU A 18 -16.32 -18.94 14.84
CA GLU A 18 -15.62 -20.09 14.24
C GLU A 18 -15.90 -20.20 12.73
N LEU A 19 -17.17 -20.10 12.32
CA LEU A 19 -17.57 -20.13 10.91
C LEU A 19 -17.00 -18.96 10.10
N ILE A 20 -17.03 -17.74 10.65
CA ILE A 20 -16.45 -16.55 10.01
C ILE A 20 -14.94 -16.73 9.87
N PHE A 21 -14.29 -17.22 10.92
CA PHE A 21 -12.85 -17.45 10.93
C PHE A 21 -12.43 -18.49 9.89
N GLU A 22 -13.10 -19.64 9.85
CA GLU A 22 -12.87 -20.67 8.83
C GLU A 22 -13.10 -20.12 7.41
N SER A 23 -14.11 -19.28 7.24
CA SER A 23 -14.40 -18.64 5.95
C SER A 23 -13.27 -17.69 5.52
N ILE A 24 -12.73 -16.88 6.44
CA ILE A 24 -11.58 -16.01 6.17
C ILE A 24 -10.36 -16.86 5.81
N MET A 25 -10.08 -17.91 6.59
CA MET A 25 -8.97 -18.81 6.34
C MET A 25 -9.09 -19.49 4.96
N LYS A 26 -10.28 -19.91 4.56
CA LYS A 26 -10.48 -20.63 3.31
C LYS A 26 -10.49 -19.74 2.07
N HIS A 27 -11.02 -18.51 2.19
CA HIS A 27 -11.31 -17.66 1.04
C HIS A 27 -10.40 -16.43 0.92
N SER A 28 -9.57 -16.13 1.92
CA SER A 28 -8.55 -15.09 1.82
C SER A 28 -7.57 -15.39 0.69
N LYS A 29 -7.31 -14.38 -0.15
CA LYS A 29 -6.24 -14.40 -1.16
C LYS A 29 -4.87 -14.09 -0.57
N ASP A 30 -4.87 -13.35 0.53
CA ASP A 30 -3.69 -13.11 1.36
C ASP A 30 -3.33 -14.40 2.10
N GLY A 31 -2.05 -14.73 2.12
CA GLY A 31 -1.51 -15.79 2.94
C GLY A 31 -1.59 -15.41 4.41
N LEU A 32 -2.15 -16.29 5.22
CA LEU A 32 -2.23 -16.13 6.67
C LEU A 32 -1.37 -17.20 7.30
N PHE A 33 -0.39 -16.77 8.10
CA PHE A 33 0.55 -17.64 8.78
C PHE A 33 0.69 -17.18 10.23
N VAL A 34 0.49 -18.08 11.18
CA VAL A 34 0.53 -17.75 12.61
C VAL A 34 1.49 -18.67 13.33
N VAL A 35 2.32 -18.07 14.18
CA VAL A 35 3.19 -18.79 15.10
C VAL A 35 2.91 -18.39 16.54
N ASP A 36 3.23 -19.28 17.47
CA ASP A 36 3.29 -18.96 18.88
C ASP A 36 4.54 -18.13 19.26
N SER A 37 4.66 -17.82 20.55
CA SER A 37 5.76 -17.05 21.14
C SER A 37 7.14 -17.67 20.97
N THR A 38 7.22 -18.99 20.71
CA THR A 38 8.47 -19.73 20.51
C THR A 38 8.83 -19.89 19.04
N GLY A 39 7.93 -19.52 18.14
CA GLY A 39 8.08 -19.65 16.69
C GLY A 39 7.52 -20.97 16.14
N MET A 40 6.67 -21.68 16.90
CA MET A 40 6.00 -22.87 16.39
C MET A 40 4.81 -22.49 15.52
N VAL A 41 4.71 -23.08 14.33
CA VAL A 41 3.58 -22.83 13.43
C VAL A 41 2.31 -23.42 14.01
N VAL A 42 1.36 -22.55 14.36
CA VAL A 42 0.06 -22.95 14.90
C VAL A 42 -1.02 -22.95 13.83
N MET A 43 -0.85 -22.15 12.76
CA MET A 43 -1.85 -22.04 11.72
C MET A 43 -1.25 -21.54 10.40
N VAL A 44 -1.74 -22.10 9.29
CA VAL A 44 -1.53 -21.56 7.95
C VAL A 44 -2.81 -21.69 7.14
N ASN A 45 -3.04 -20.78 6.21
CA ASN A 45 -4.15 -20.89 5.27
C ASN A 45 -3.72 -21.45 3.90
N ARG A 46 -4.71 -21.69 3.04
CA ARG A 46 -4.47 -22.23 1.69
C ARG A 46 -3.64 -21.29 0.81
N ALA A 47 -3.82 -19.98 0.92
CA ALA A 47 -3.06 -19.02 0.13
C ALA A 47 -1.55 -19.10 0.48
N THR A 48 -1.20 -19.24 1.76
CA THR A 48 0.18 -19.48 2.19
C THR A 48 0.76 -20.76 1.60
N GLU A 49 0.01 -21.87 1.63
CA GLU A 49 0.44 -23.13 1.01
C GLU A 49 0.82 -22.94 -0.47
N GLU A 50 0.00 -22.21 -1.22
CA GLU A 50 0.19 -21.93 -2.65
C GLU A 50 1.35 -20.95 -2.92
N MET A 51 1.52 -19.93 -2.06
CA MET A 51 2.61 -18.96 -2.17
C MET A 51 3.97 -19.58 -1.88
N PHE A 52 4.08 -20.36 -0.81
CA PHE A 52 5.33 -20.93 -0.34
C PHE A 52 5.64 -22.33 -0.90
N ASP A 53 4.68 -22.93 -1.61
CA ASP A 53 4.80 -24.27 -2.20
C ASP A 53 5.08 -25.36 -1.15
N PHE A 54 4.28 -25.35 -0.09
CA PHE A 54 4.24 -26.40 0.93
C PHE A 54 2.80 -26.73 1.31
N LYS A 55 2.61 -27.85 2.02
CA LYS A 55 1.34 -28.20 2.67
C LYS A 55 1.38 -27.89 4.15
N SER A 56 0.23 -27.51 4.71
CA SER A 56 0.02 -27.32 6.15
C SER A 56 0.54 -28.51 6.97
N SER A 57 0.32 -29.74 6.49
CA SER A 57 0.84 -30.97 7.12
C SER A 57 2.37 -31.05 7.22
N GLN A 58 3.10 -30.28 6.41
CA GLN A 58 4.57 -30.23 6.42
C GLN A 58 5.14 -29.18 7.37
N VAL A 59 4.32 -28.22 7.82
CA VAL A 59 4.77 -27.04 8.58
C VAL A 59 4.09 -26.87 9.93
N LEU A 60 2.83 -27.30 10.08
CA LEU A 60 2.10 -27.20 11.35
C LEU A 60 2.84 -27.96 12.45
N GLY A 61 2.99 -27.32 13.62
CA GLY A 61 3.70 -27.88 14.76
C GLY A 61 5.22 -27.95 14.60
N ARG A 62 5.80 -27.22 13.64
CA ARG A 62 7.27 -27.11 13.46
C ARG A 62 7.75 -25.71 13.80
N ASN A 63 9.03 -25.56 14.15
CA ASN A 63 9.60 -24.24 14.40
C ASN A 63 9.99 -23.55 13.09
N VAL A 64 9.74 -22.24 13.00
CA VAL A 64 10.12 -21.46 11.81
C VAL A 64 11.62 -21.43 11.54
N LYS A 65 12.46 -21.61 12.56
CA LYS A 65 13.92 -21.74 12.36
C LYS A 65 14.24 -23.00 11.57
N ASP A 66 13.65 -24.14 11.94
CA ASP A 66 13.84 -25.40 11.22
C ASP A 66 13.36 -25.30 9.77
N LEU A 67 12.23 -24.61 9.53
CA LEU A 67 11.72 -24.39 8.17
C LEU A 67 12.69 -23.54 7.32
N VAL A 68 13.34 -22.54 7.93
CA VAL A 68 14.37 -21.73 7.25
C VAL A 68 15.62 -22.58 6.98
N ASP A 69 16.09 -23.34 7.96
CA ASP A 69 17.28 -24.18 7.85
C ASP A 69 17.10 -25.31 6.80
N GLU A 70 15.89 -25.82 6.65
CA GLU A 70 15.51 -26.78 5.60
C GLU A 70 15.22 -26.13 4.23
N GLY A 71 15.31 -24.80 4.15
CA GLY A 71 15.19 -24.04 2.91
C GLY A 71 13.75 -23.95 2.37
N PHE A 72 12.73 -23.99 3.23
CA PHE A 72 11.36 -23.69 2.79
C PHE A 72 11.23 -22.24 2.34
N TYR A 73 11.84 -21.32 3.09
CA TYR A 73 11.92 -19.90 2.78
C TYR A 73 13.00 -19.19 3.61
N GLU A 74 13.43 -18.02 3.18
CA GLU A 74 14.37 -17.17 3.93
C GLU A 74 14.22 -15.68 3.55
N PRO A 75 14.44 -14.72 4.48
CA PRO A 75 14.51 -14.90 5.94
C PRO A 75 13.12 -15.16 6.56
N SER A 76 13.04 -15.37 7.88
CA SER A 76 11.77 -15.50 8.61
C SER A 76 11.33 -14.18 9.26
N VAL A 77 10.18 -13.64 8.83
CA VAL A 77 9.58 -12.44 9.43
C VAL A 77 9.13 -12.70 10.86
N SER A 78 8.53 -13.87 11.12
CA SER A 78 8.01 -14.23 12.44
C SER A 78 9.13 -14.35 13.48
N ALA A 79 10.27 -14.95 13.11
CA ALA A 79 11.44 -15.01 13.99
C ALA A 79 11.97 -13.61 14.35
N LEU A 80 11.97 -12.68 13.40
CA LEU A 80 12.41 -11.31 13.64
C LEU A 80 11.42 -10.53 14.52
N VAL A 81 10.10 -10.73 14.33
CA VAL A 81 9.07 -10.11 15.18
C VAL A 81 9.20 -10.61 16.62
N ILE A 82 9.39 -11.91 16.84
CA ILE A 82 9.61 -12.48 18.17
C ILE A 82 10.84 -11.84 18.83
N LYS A 83 11.95 -11.72 18.08
CA LYS A 83 13.20 -11.15 18.59
C LYS A 83 13.09 -9.65 18.92
N GLN A 84 12.41 -8.87 18.09
CA GLN A 84 12.37 -7.41 18.21
C GLN A 84 11.13 -6.88 18.95
N LYS A 85 10.13 -7.73 19.22
CA LYS A 85 8.85 -7.38 19.84
C LYS A 85 8.12 -6.20 19.18
N LYS A 86 8.21 -6.08 17.86
CA LYS A 86 7.51 -5.06 17.08
C LYS A 86 7.06 -5.60 15.74
N ALA A 87 6.12 -4.91 15.10
CA ALA A 87 5.71 -5.24 13.74
C ALA A 87 6.88 -5.09 12.75
N ILE A 88 7.01 -6.03 11.83
CA ILE A 88 8.07 -6.06 10.81
C ILE A 88 7.45 -6.43 9.47
N SER A 89 7.83 -5.72 8.42
CA SER A 89 7.50 -6.04 7.03
C SER A 89 8.79 -6.24 6.24
N LEU A 90 8.90 -7.37 5.54
CA LEU A 90 10.07 -7.71 4.72
C LEU A 90 9.71 -8.69 3.61
N ILE A 91 10.65 -8.93 2.70
CA ILE A 91 10.48 -9.91 1.62
C ILE A 91 11.08 -11.25 2.04
N GLN A 92 10.26 -12.29 2.08
CA GLN A 92 10.70 -13.68 2.21
C GLN A 92 10.85 -14.28 0.80
N THR A 93 11.94 -15.00 0.58
CA THR A 93 12.20 -15.75 -0.64
C THR A 93 11.87 -17.20 -0.40
N THR A 94 10.94 -17.76 -1.16
CA THR A 94 10.55 -19.17 -1.03
C THR A 94 11.60 -20.08 -1.67
N ARG A 95 11.51 -21.38 -1.40
CA ARG A 95 12.39 -22.39 -2.03
C ARG A 95 12.43 -22.32 -3.56
N ASN A 96 11.30 -21.96 -4.17
CA ASN A 96 11.16 -21.79 -5.62
C ASN A 96 11.49 -20.38 -6.09
N LYS A 97 12.21 -19.59 -5.28
CA LYS A 97 12.63 -18.21 -5.56
C LYS A 97 11.48 -17.22 -5.78
N LYS A 98 10.25 -17.54 -5.36
CA LYS A 98 9.17 -16.54 -5.32
C LYS A 98 9.48 -15.53 -4.22
N LYS A 99 9.09 -14.27 -4.46
CA LYS A 99 9.28 -13.19 -3.51
C LYS A 99 7.95 -12.82 -2.88
N ILE A 100 7.84 -13.04 -1.58
CA ILE A 100 6.62 -12.85 -0.80
C ILE A 100 6.83 -11.69 0.16
N LEU A 101 6.00 -10.65 0.06
CA LEU A 101 5.98 -9.58 1.04
C LEU A 101 5.23 -10.07 2.26
N SER A 102 5.93 -10.17 3.37
CA SER A 102 5.42 -10.73 4.62
C SER A 102 5.44 -9.68 5.70
N THR A 103 4.28 -9.41 6.29
CA THR A 103 4.13 -8.46 7.39
C THR A 103 3.70 -9.20 8.64
N GLY A 104 4.61 -9.29 9.61
CA GLY A 104 4.37 -9.89 10.91
C GLY A 104 3.97 -8.87 11.96
N ILE A 105 2.93 -9.17 12.72
CA ILE A 105 2.38 -8.34 13.79
C ILE A 105 2.35 -9.17 15.08
N PRO A 106 3.01 -8.73 16.15
CA PRO A 106 2.95 -9.41 17.44
C PRO A 106 1.58 -9.18 18.10
N ILE A 107 1.02 -10.24 18.66
CA ILE A 107 -0.19 -10.23 19.48
C ILE A 107 0.25 -10.47 20.93
N PHE A 108 -0.03 -9.53 21.81
CA PHE A 108 0.43 -9.57 23.20
C PHE A 108 -0.66 -10.07 24.16
N ASN A 109 -0.21 -10.67 25.27
CA ASN A 109 -1.06 -10.94 26.43
C ASN A 109 -1.14 -9.68 27.34
N THR A 110 -1.81 -9.81 28.49
CA THR A 110 -1.94 -8.73 29.48
C THR A 110 -0.64 -8.35 30.21
N HIS A 111 0.45 -9.10 29.99
CA HIS A 111 1.76 -8.91 30.60
C HIS A 111 2.83 -8.42 29.59
N ASP A 112 2.41 -7.89 28.43
CA ASP A 112 3.29 -7.45 27.34
C ASP A 112 4.23 -8.55 26.78
N GLU A 113 3.82 -9.80 26.92
CA GLU A 113 4.49 -10.94 26.31
C GLU A 113 3.78 -11.32 25.02
N ILE A 114 4.55 -11.66 23.99
CA ILE A 114 4.00 -12.15 22.73
C ILE A 114 3.29 -13.47 23.01
N LEU A 115 2.01 -13.54 22.68
CA LEU A 115 1.22 -14.77 22.65
C LEU A 115 1.34 -15.44 21.28
N PHE A 116 1.19 -14.64 20.22
CA PHE A 116 1.29 -15.09 18.83
C PHE A 116 1.94 -14.03 17.94
N VAL A 117 2.45 -14.44 16.80
CA VAL A 117 2.75 -13.54 15.68
C VAL A 117 1.84 -13.90 14.51
N LEU A 118 1.04 -12.94 14.08
CA LEU A 118 0.22 -13.03 12.88
C LEU A 118 1.03 -12.47 11.70
N VAL A 119 1.21 -13.28 10.67
CA VAL A 119 1.86 -12.90 9.42
C VAL A 119 0.84 -12.88 8.31
N ASN A 120 0.80 -11.76 7.58
CA ASN A 120 0.12 -11.64 6.30
C ASN A 120 1.16 -11.70 5.17
N ASP A 121 0.98 -12.64 4.25
CA ASP A 121 1.85 -12.92 3.12
C ASP A 121 1.18 -12.54 1.80
N ARG A 122 1.91 -11.83 0.94
CA ARG A 122 1.47 -11.46 -0.40
C ARG A 122 2.51 -11.79 -1.45
N ASP A 123 2.09 -12.50 -2.49
CA ASP A 123 2.95 -12.74 -3.65
C ASP A 123 3.17 -11.44 -4.42
N ILE A 124 4.40 -10.92 -4.34
CA ILE A 124 4.83 -9.73 -5.06
C ILE A 124 5.84 -10.08 -6.14
N SER A 125 5.92 -11.34 -6.58
CA SER A 125 6.90 -11.78 -7.60
C SER A 125 6.76 -11.01 -8.91
N HIS A 126 5.55 -10.55 -9.25
CA HIS A 126 5.30 -9.68 -10.40
C HIS A 126 5.77 -8.24 -10.19
N ILE A 127 5.77 -7.76 -8.94
CA ILE A 127 6.22 -6.42 -8.56
C ILE A 127 7.74 -6.41 -8.33
N ASN A 128 8.36 -7.49 -7.85
CA ASN A 128 9.82 -7.54 -7.61
C ASN A 128 10.67 -7.78 -8.86
N ARG A 129 10.10 -8.32 -9.94
CA ARG A 129 10.72 -8.16 -11.27
C ARG A 129 10.93 -6.69 -11.62
N LEU A 130 10.24 -5.77 -10.93
CA LEU A 130 10.40 -4.31 -11.00
C LEU A 130 11.41 -3.71 -10.02
N ALA A 131 11.98 -4.51 -9.13
CA ALA A 131 13.07 -4.09 -8.27
C ALA A 131 14.38 -4.70 -8.77
N GLU A 132 14.39 -5.99 -9.15
CA GLU A 132 15.61 -6.75 -9.47
C GLU A 132 16.37 -6.28 -10.74
N THR A 133 15.72 -5.69 -11.76
CA THR A 133 16.47 -4.99 -12.84
C THR A 133 17.20 -3.70 -12.38
N LEU A 134 17.19 -3.39 -11.07
CA LEU A 134 18.04 -2.36 -10.45
C LEU A 134 19.34 -2.95 -9.88
N ASP A 135 19.54 -4.28 -9.90
CA ASP A 135 20.76 -4.93 -9.45
C ASP A 135 21.86 -4.91 -10.53
N ILE A 136 22.34 -3.70 -10.83
CA ILE A 136 23.73 -3.53 -11.27
C ILE A 136 24.47 -2.88 -10.09
N GLU A 137 24.96 -3.76 -9.22
CA GLU A 137 26.20 -3.73 -8.43
C GLU A 137 26.62 -2.52 -7.57
N ASP A 138 25.99 -1.35 -7.60
CA ASP A 138 26.52 -0.17 -6.90
C ASP A 138 25.50 0.50 -5.97
N ILE A 139 25.25 -0.03 -4.75
CA ILE A 139 25.09 0.79 -3.51
C ILE A 139 25.39 -0.11 -2.30
N GLN A 140 26.55 0.13 -1.69
CA GLN A 140 26.96 -0.45 -0.42
C GLN A 140 25.95 -0.15 0.71
N GLN A 141 25.39 -1.23 1.25
CA GLN A 141 25.21 -1.58 2.67
C GLN A 141 24.53 -0.65 3.71
N GLU A 142 24.22 0.63 3.48
CA GLU A 142 23.62 1.45 4.57
C GLU A 142 22.33 2.22 4.21
N ASN A 143 21.98 2.38 2.94
CA ASN A 143 20.81 3.18 2.52
C ASN A 143 19.63 2.36 1.93
N LEU A 144 19.73 1.04 1.90
CA LEU A 144 18.70 0.13 1.37
C LEU A 144 17.66 -0.34 2.41
N ARG A 145 17.66 0.28 3.59
CA ARG A 145 16.47 0.35 4.46
C ARG A 145 15.45 1.32 3.88
N MET A 146 15.09 1.16 2.61
CA MET A 146 13.78 1.67 2.19
C MET A 146 12.78 0.99 3.11
N ASP A 147 12.06 1.78 3.89
CA ASP A 147 11.02 1.34 4.81
C ASP A 147 10.02 0.45 4.05
N PHE A 148 10.22 -0.87 4.12
CA PHE A 148 9.34 -1.87 3.50
C PHE A 148 7.93 -1.83 4.10
N SER A 149 7.73 -1.12 5.23
CA SER A 149 6.41 -0.71 5.71
C SER A 149 5.63 0.09 4.66
N ASP A 150 6.32 0.88 3.83
CA ASP A 150 5.68 1.70 2.81
C ASP A 150 5.26 0.86 1.60
N LEU A 151 5.99 -0.23 1.32
CA LEU A 151 5.59 -1.22 0.32
C LEU A 151 4.39 -2.04 0.80
N GLY A 152 4.32 -2.38 2.10
CA GLY A 152 3.15 -3.04 2.71
C GLY A 152 1.91 -2.16 2.78
N LEU A 153 2.07 -0.86 3.03
CA LEU A 153 0.99 0.13 2.95
C LEU A 153 0.52 0.33 1.51
N ALA A 154 1.43 0.35 0.55
CA ALA A 154 1.11 0.43 -0.87
C ALA A 154 0.43 -0.86 -1.36
N ALA A 155 0.89 -2.05 -0.92
CA ALA A 155 0.28 -3.36 -1.19
C ALA A 155 -1.22 -3.37 -0.86
N ASN A 156 -1.63 -2.78 0.26
CA ASN A 156 -3.05 -2.67 0.65
C ASN A 156 -3.89 -1.80 -0.29
N HIS A 157 -3.28 -0.93 -1.11
CA HIS A 157 -3.97 -0.07 -2.08
C HIS A 157 -3.82 -0.53 -3.54
N PHE A 158 -2.98 -1.53 -3.83
CA PHE A 158 -2.73 -2.03 -5.19
C PHE A 158 -3.76 -3.05 -5.71
N GLU A 159 -4.82 -3.36 -4.94
CA GLU A 159 -5.83 -4.36 -5.33
C GLU A 159 -6.47 -4.10 -6.72
N SER A 160 -6.38 -2.87 -7.25
CA SER A 160 -7.01 -2.46 -8.51
C SER A 160 -6.09 -2.37 -9.74
N MET A 161 -4.75 -2.42 -9.59
CA MET A 161 -3.84 -2.19 -10.73
C MET A 161 -3.24 -3.49 -11.27
N VAL A 162 -3.60 -3.84 -12.51
CA VAL A 162 -3.05 -5.02 -13.20
C VAL A 162 -1.79 -4.65 -13.97
N ILE A 163 -0.63 -5.16 -13.52
CA ILE A 163 0.67 -4.96 -14.17
C ILE A 163 1.13 -6.29 -14.77
N LYS A 164 1.24 -6.37 -16.09
CA LYS A 164 1.57 -7.63 -16.79
C LYS A 164 2.63 -7.51 -17.89
N SER A 165 2.92 -6.30 -18.38
CA SER A 165 3.81 -6.10 -19.52
C SER A 165 5.11 -5.40 -19.12
N PRO A 166 6.25 -5.72 -19.75
CA PRO A 166 7.54 -5.06 -19.50
C PRO A 166 7.50 -3.52 -19.68
N ALA A 167 6.65 -3.03 -20.59
CA ALA A 167 6.47 -1.60 -20.80
C ALA A 167 5.75 -0.93 -19.62
N MET A 168 4.66 -1.53 -19.13
CA MET A 168 3.94 -1.04 -17.95
C MET A 168 4.82 -1.12 -16.71
N GLU A 169 5.60 -2.19 -16.64
CA GLU A 169 6.59 -2.41 -15.62
C GLU A 169 7.61 -1.26 -15.51
N LYS A 170 8.15 -0.80 -16.65
CA LYS A 170 9.05 0.36 -16.71
C LYS A 170 8.38 1.66 -16.24
N ILE A 171 7.10 1.85 -16.54
CA ILE A 171 6.33 3.02 -16.08
C ILE A 171 6.23 3.02 -14.56
N ILE A 172 5.88 1.88 -13.95
CA ILE A 172 5.75 1.74 -12.50
C ILE A 172 7.09 1.99 -11.79
N ARG A 173 8.19 1.45 -12.33
CA ARG A 173 9.55 1.73 -11.83
C ARG A 173 9.87 3.22 -11.81
N THR A 174 9.48 3.92 -12.87
CA THR A 174 9.71 5.36 -13.01
C THR A 174 8.88 6.12 -11.96
N ALA A 175 7.62 5.74 -11.75
CA ALA A 175 6.76 6.32 -10.72
C ALA A 175 7.31 6.10 -9.30
N ILE A 176 7.76 4.89 -8.96
CA ILE A 176 8.37 4.59 -7.64
C ILE A 176 9.64 5.43 -7.40
N ARG A 177 10.48 5.58 -8.43
CA ARG A 177 11.69 6.41 -8.29
C ARG A 177 11.31 7.88 -8.10
N ALA A 178 10.34 8.35 -8.86
CA ALA A 178 9.86 9.71 -8.81
C ALA A 178 9.20 10.07 -7.46
N SER A 179 8.53 9.13 -6.78
CA SER A 179 7.82 9.39 -5.51
C SER A 179 8.73 9.82 -4.36
N LYS A 180 10.03 9.54 -4.45
CA LYS A 180 11.03 9.90 -3.43
C LYS A 180 11.54 11.33 -3.53
N TYR A 181 11.19 12.03 -4.60
CA TYR A 181 11.68 13.38 -4.86
C TYR A 181 10.52 14.36 -4.82
N ASP A 182 10.78 15.53 -4.24
CA ASP A 182 9.87 16.66 -4.28
C ASP A 182 10.01 17.42 -5.61
N VAL A 183 9.51 16.81 -6.68
CA VAL A 183 9.53 17.39 -8.03
C VAL A 183 8.17 17.24 -8.73
N PRO A 184 7.76 18.20 -9.57
CA PRO A 184 6.59 18.05 -10.41
C PRO A 184 6.75 16.88 -11.39
N LEU A 185 5.68 16.11 -11.61
CA LEU A 185 5.69 14.96 -12.51
C LEU A 185 4.71 15.14 -13.66
N LEU A 186 5.21 14.94 -14.88
CA LEU A 186 4.39 14.93 -16.10
C LEU A 186 4.10 13.48 -16.50
N ILE A 187 2.81 13.09 -16.45
CA ILE A 187 2.36 11.76 -16.85
C ILE A 187 1.72 11.85 -18.24
N THR A 188 2.41 11.33 -19.25
CA THR A 188 1.95 11.34 -20.64
C THR A 188 1.26 10.03 -21.03
N GLY A 189 0.22 10.10 -21.84
CA GLY A 189 -0.47 8.94 -22.38
C GLY A 189 -1.84 9.29 -22.94
N ARG A 190 -2.41 8.39 -23.75
CA ARG A 190 -3.76 8.57 -24.31
C ARG A 190 -4.82 8.72 -23.20
N SER A 191 -5.99 9.25 -23.53
CA SER A 191 -7.11 9.29 -22.58
C SER A 191 -7.54 7.87 -22.19
N GLY A 192 -7.96 7.69 -20.94
CA GLY A 192 -8.44 6.39 -20.43
C GLY A 192 -7.38 5.32 -20.12
N VAL A 193 -6.08 5.58 -20.27
CA VAL A 193 -5.01 4.57 -20.02
C VAL A 193 -4.62 4.39 -18.54
N GLY A 194 -5.36 5.00 -17.61
CA GLY A 194 -5.09 4.87 -16.17
C GLY A 194 -4.03 5.80 -15.59
N LYS A 195 -3.77 6.97 -16.22
CA LYS A 195 -2.81 7.98 -15.73
C LYS A 195 -3.06 8.40 -14.28
N SER A 196 -4.32 8.58 -13.90
CA SER A 196 -4.72 8.96 -12.54
C SER A 196 -4.35 7.88 -11.51
N MET A 197 -4.33 6.59 -11.91
CA MET A 197 -3.86 5.52 -11.02
C MET A 197 -2.35 5.61 -10.78
N ILE A 198 -1.56 6.03 -11.76
CA ILE A 198 -0.12 6.28 -11.60
C ILE A 198 0.14 7.48 -10.69
N ALA A 199 -0.66 8.54 -10.80
CA ALA A 199 -0.56 9.69 -9.90
C ALA A 199 -0.85 9.32 -8.44
N LYS A 200 -1.96 8.59 -8.20
CA LYS A 200 -2.33 8.09 -6.86
C LYS A 200 -1.27 7.17 -6.27
N LEU A 201 -0.75 6.26 -7.10
CA LEU A 201 0.37 5.39 -6.75
C LEU A 201 1.58 6.20 -6.29
N THR A 202 2.00 7.17 -7.08
CA THR A 202 3.18 7.98 -6.77
C THR A 202 3.00 8.72 -5.43
N HIS A 203 1.81 9.30 -5.20
CA HIS A 203 1.51 9.96 -3.93
C HIS A 203 1.58 9.01 -2.74
N GLN A 204 0.98 7.82 -2.83
CA GLN A 204 0.98 6.81 -1.77
C GLN A 204 2.38 6.31 -1.41
N LEU A 205 3.30 6.31 -2.38
CA LEU A 205 4.69 5.90 -2.21
C LEU A 205 5.63 7.07 -1.85
N SER A 206 5.10 8.28 -1.69
CA SER A 206 5.88 9.46 -1.32
C SER A 206 5.84 9.69 0.19
N ASP A 207 6.73 10.58 0.66
CA ASP A 207 6.70 11.08 2.05
C ASP A 207 5.40 11.85 2.36
N ARG A 208 4.64 12.23 1.32
CA ARG A 208 3.39 12.97 1.44
C ARG A 208 2.14 12.10 1.53
N ARG A 209 2.28 10.77 1.60
CA ARG A 209 1.16 9.80 1.60
C ARG A 209 0.09 10.02 2.68
N HIS A 210 0.44 10.70 3.77
CA HIS A 210 -0.47 11.00 4.89
C HIS A 210 -1.19 12.35 4.73
N PHE A 211 -0.85 13.13 3.71
CA PHE A 211 -1.45 14.42 3.39
C PHE A 211 -2.48 14.28 2.27
N PRO A 212 -3.32 15.30 2.01
CA PRO A 212 -4.37 15.21 1.01
C PRO A 212 -3.86 14.93 -0.41
N PHE A 213 -4.55 14.06 -1.13
CA PHE A 213 -4.46 13.95 -2.57
C PHE A 213 -5.69 14.62 -3.19
N ALA A 214 -5.49 15.73 -3.87
CA ALA A 214 -6.54 16.42 -4.62
C ALA A 214 -6.33 16.18 -6.11
N ASP A 215 -7.40 15.90 -6.84
CA ASP A 215 -7.39 15.80 -8.29
C ASP A 215 -8.37 16.74 -8.96
N LEU A 216 -7.98 17.25 -10.13
CA LEU A 216 -8.84 18.05 -11.00
C LEU A 216 -8.74 17.52 -12.42
N ASN A 217 -9.89 17.18 -13.01
CA ASN A 217 -9.98 16.93 -14.44
C ASN A 217 -10.31 18.24 -15.17
N CYS A 218 -9.30 18.87 -15.76
CA CYS A 218 -9.41 20.16 -16.43
C CYS A 218 -10.31 20.11 -17.68
N GLY A 219 -10.45 18.96 -18.34
CA GLY A 219 -11.32 18.80 -19.51
C GLY A 219 -12.81 18.70 -19.17
N SER A 220 -13.15 18.46 -17.90
CA SER A 220 -14.54 18.28 -17.46
C SER A 220 -15.25 19.56 -16.98
N ILE A 221 -14.54 20.68 -16.89
CA ILE A 221 -15.08 21.94 -16.37
C ILE A 221 -14.72 23.12 -17.28
N THR A 222 -15.49 24.21 -17.18
CA THR A 222 -15.27 25.39 -18.02
C THR A 222 -14.05 26.19 -17.58
N ALA A 223 -13.43 26.90 -18.53
CA ALA A 223 -12.28 27.77 -18.31
C ALA A 223 -12.42 28.73 -17.11
N SER A 224 -13.61 29.32 -16.94
CA SER A 224 -13.91 30.24 -15.83
C SER A 224 -13.98 29.55 -14.47
N LEU A 225 -14.38 28.28 -14.43
CA LEU A 225 -14.43 27.49 -13.20
C LEU A 225 -13.07 26.90 -12.85
N ILE A 226 -12.22 26.55 -13.82
CA ILE A 226 -10.86 26.02 -13.57
C ILE A 226 -10.08 26.93 -12.63
N GLU A 227 -10.12 28.24 -12.88
CA GLU A 227 -9.39 29.22 -12.06
C GLU A 227 -9.94 29.28 -10.63
N SER A 228 -11.27 29.30 -10.49
CA SER A 228 -11.96 29.30 -9.20
C SER A 228 -11.75 27.99 -8.42
N GLU A 229 -11.65 26.85 -9.10
CA GLU A 229 -11.33 25.56 -8.47
C GLU A 229 -9.88 25.51 -8.00
N LEU A 230 -8.92 25.92 -8.84
CA LEU A 230 -7.49 25.86 -8.50
C LEU A 230 -7.13 26.83 -7.37
N PHE A 231 -7.54 28.09 -7.49
CA PHE A 231 -7.07 29.17 -6.62
C PHE A 231 -8.11 29.61 -5.58
N GLY A 232 -9.35 29.17 -5.72
CA GLY A 232 -10.44 29.62 -4.85
C GLY A 232 -10.95 31.00 -5.23
N HIS A 233 -11.90 31.49 -4.45
CA HIS A 233 -12.40 32.86 -4.54
C HIS A 233 -12.92 33.34 -3.19
N GLU A 234 -12.79 34.64 -2.95
CA GLU A 234 -13.44 35.29 -1.81
C GLU A 234 -14.92 35.55 -2.09
N SER A 235 -15.69 35.79 -1.02
CA SER A 235 -17.11 36.12 -1.12
C SER A 235 -17.33 37.33 -2.03
N GLY A 236 -18.18 37.20 -3.05
CA GLY A 236 -18.51 38.30 -3.95
C GLY A 236 -17.49 38.60 -5.05
N ALA A 237 -16.51 37.73 -5.29
CA ALA A 237 -15.50 37.92 -6.34
C ALA A 237 -16.07 38.02 -7.77
N PHE A 238 -17.25 37.44 -8.04
CA PHE A 238 -17.96 37.53 -9.32
C PHE A 238 -19.47 37.31 -9.13
N THR A 239 -20.27 37.63 -10.15
CA THR A 239 -21.73 37.40 -10.16
C THR A 239 -22.05 35.90 -10.08
N GLY A 240 -22.56 35.44 -8.92
CA GLY A 240 -22.82 34.03 -8.64
C GLY A 240 -21.81 33.36 -7.69
N ALA A 241 -20.80 34.10 -7.20
CA ALA A 241 -19.88 33.60 -6.19
C ALA A 241 -20.61 33.25 -4.87
N SER A 242 -20.17 32.18 -4.22
CA SER A 242 -20.69 31.77 -2.91
C SER A 242 -20.50 32.90 -1.88
N GLN A 243 -21.51 33.17 -1.06
CA GLN A 243 -21.40 34.14 0.04
C GLN A 243 -20.34 33.75 1.08
N LYS A 244 -19.90 32.48 1.10
CA LYS A 244 -18.86 31.98 2.02
C LYS A 244 -17.46 31.95 1.40
N GLY A 245 -17.31 32.35 0.12
CA GLY A 245 -16.11 32.08 -0.65
C GLY A 245 -15.89 30.57 -0.86
N LYS A 246 -14.76 30.22 -1.48
CA LYS A 246 -14.33 28.84 -1.71
C LYS A 246 -12.80 28.76 -1.64
N LYS A 247 -12.29 27.80 -0.87
CA LYS A 247 -10.86 27.45 -0.85
C LYS A 247 -10.46 26.78 -2.16
N GLY A 248 -9.30 27.16 -2.68
CA GLY A 248 -8.74 26.55 -3.89
C GLY A 248 -8.15 25.16 -3.63
N LEU A 249 -8.01 24.37 -4.68
CA LEU A 249 -7.39 23.05 -4.62
C LEU A 249 -5.93 23.10 -4.19
N PHE A 250 -5.20 24.19 -4.48
CA PHE A 250 -3.85 24.38 -3.94
C PHE A 250 -3.84 24.44 -2.41
N GLU A 251 -4.82 25.11 -1.82
CA GLU A 251 -4.95 25.21 -0.35
C GLU A 251 -5.43 23.88 0.25
N ILE A 252 -6.33 23.18 -0.44
CA ILE A 252 -6.82 21.85 -0.02
C ILE A 252 -5.69 20.82 -0.07
N ALA A 253 -4.82 20.90 -1.07
CA ALA A 253 -3.67 20.02 -1.26
C ALA A 253 -2.42 20.48 -0.49
N ASP A 254 -2.54 21.38 0.48
CA ASP A 254 -1.40 21.85 1.27
C ASP A 254 -0.63 20.66 1.88
N LYS A 255 0.70 20.68 1.69
CA LYS A 255 1.65 19.59 2.03
C LYS A 255 1.42 18.24 1.34
N GLY A 256 0.36 18.13 0.55
CA GLY A 256 -0.07 16.93 -0.13
C GLY A 256 0.30 16.89 -1.61
N THR A 257 -0.63 16.45 -2.44
CA THR A 257 -0.41 16.34 -3.89
C THR A 257 -1.63 16.80 -4.65
N LEU A 258 -1.41 17.69 -5.63
CA LEU A 258 -2.42 18.12 -6.58
C LEU A 258 -2.15 17.44 -7.94
N PHE A 259 -3.09 16.63 -8.40
CA PHE A 259 -3.04 16.01 -9.71
C PHE A 259 -3.94 16.76 -10.70
N LEU A 260 -3.35 17.26 -11.78
CA LEU A 260 -4.05 17.97 -12.84
C LEU A 260 -4.17 17.06 -14.06
N ASP A 261 -5.32 16.40 -14.23
CA ASP A 261 -5.60 15.61 -15.42
C ASP A 261 -5.97 16.54 -16.58
N GLU A 262 -5.52 16.19 -17.78
CA GLU A 262 -5.72 16.99 -18.99
C GLU A 262 -5.24 18.45 -18.83
N ILE A 263 -4.06 18.65 -18.22
CA ILE A 263 -3.44 19.98 -17.99
C ILE A 263 -3.32 20.84 -19.27
N GLY A 264 -3.33 20.23 -20.45
CA GLY A 264 -3.36 20.93 -21.74
C GLY A 264 -4.63 21.76 -21.97
N GLU A 265 -5.72 21.47 -21.27
CA GLU A 265 -6.99 22.20 -21.36
C GLU A 265 -7.02 23.47 -20.48
N ILE A 266 -5.96 23.74 -19.70
CA ILE A 266 -5.91 24.91 -18.83
C ILE A 266 -5.75 26.20 -19.67
N PRO A 267 -6.60 27.22 -19.46
CA PRO A 267 -6.49 28.51 -20.16
C PRO A 267 -5.18 29.25 -19.86
N LEU A 268 -4.65 30.01 -20.85
CA LEU A 268 -3.43 30.80 -20.71
C LEU A 268 -3.39 31.70 -19.44
N PRO A 269 -4.48 32.40 -19.05
CA PRO A 269 -4.46 33.20 -17.82
C PRO A 269 -4.22 32.36 -16.55
N ALA A 270 -4.78 31.16 -16.47
CA ALA A 270 -4.57 30.25 -15.34
C ALA A 270 -3.16 29.64 -15.37
N GLN A 271 -2.58 29.37 -16.54
CA GLN A 271 -1.19 28.93 -16.68
C GLN A 271 -0.20 29.95 -16.11
N ALA A 272 -0.43 31.25 -16.35
CA ALA A 272 0.41 32.31 -15.81
C ALA A 272 0.38 32.39 -14.27
N LYS A 273 -0.73 31.96 -13.64
CA LYS A 273 -0.85 31.85 -12.18
C LYS A 273 -0.23 30.57 -11.63
N LEU A 274 -0.35 29.45 -12.35
CA LEU A 274 0.28 28.18 -11.99
C LEU A 274 1.81 28.23 -11.98
N LEU A 275 2.40 29.09 -12.80
CA LEU A 275 3.85 29.27 -12.89
C LEU A 275 4.45 30.03 -11.69
N LYS A 276 3.62 30.76 -10.94
CA LYS A 276 4.04 31.58 -9.79
C LYS A 276 4.03 30.77 -8.50
#